data_AF-A0AAU0KM40-F1
#
_entry.id   AF-A0AAU0KM40-F1
#
_cell.length_a   1.000
_cell.length_b   1.000
_cell.length_c   1.000
_cell.angle_alpha   90.00
_cell.angle_beta   90.00
_cell.angle_gamma   90.00
#
_symmetry.space_group_name_H-M   'P 1'
#
loop_
_entity.id
_entity.type
_entity.pdbx_description
1 polymer ?
#
loop_
_entity_poly.entity_id
_entity_poly.type
_entity_poly.pdbx_seq_one_letter_code
_entity_poly.pdbx_strand_id
1 'polypeptide(L)'
;MSYRDLTVGAYAKFQDLIACETTPPPVPFLEQAHREHPHDLRYDWQERDFRRELINSFNEYAVYVWRLTLWEKVLRDYGDEEVIELRMEFTSLPFEYCLSAPYKFKSRVIFCATQLCYTQALADKLVLAASLHPDEKIDINSLEGAAKHWLSGPRLVKALRDVDAPQYRSATGNYRNKSQHRHPQRLDHGLTASAVRTFSPTGSVNYVLCQSAPLAAREVLPVLATEADFMKTAFLSYCHLVEEQTAIKNET
;
A
#
# COMPACT_ATOMS: atom_id res chain seq x y z
N MET A 1 -19.57 -17.18 -28.08
CA MET A 1 -19.94 -15.79 -27.74
C MET A 1 -18.88 -14.86 -28.32
N SER A 2 -19.18 -13.64 -28.76
CA SER A 2 -18.10 -12.72 -29.20
C SER A 2 -17.42 -12.09 -27.98
N TYR A 3 -16.14 -11.70 -28.10
CA TYR A 3 -15.41 -11.00 -27.04
C TYR A 3 -16.14 -9.75 -26.55
N ARG A 4 -16.75 -9.01 -27.48
CA ARG A 4 -17.55 -7.82 -27.17
C ARG A 4 -18.78 -8.16 -26.33
N ASP A 5 -19.52 -9.19 -26.72
CA ASP A 5 -20.74 -9.59 -25.98
C ASP A 5 -20.38 -10.09 -24.58
N LEU A 6 -19.27 -10.82 -24.46
CA LEU A 6 -18.74 -11.31 -23.19
C LEU A 6 -18.40 -10.15 -22.25
N THR A 7 -17.57 -9.21 -22.71
CA THR A 7 -17.12 -8.06 -21.91
C THR A 7 -18.26 -7.11 -21.54
N VAL A 8 -19.17 -6.81 -22.46
CA VAL A 8 -20.35 -5.98 -22.20
C VAL A 8 -21.28 -6.65 -21.18
N GLY A 9 -21.55 -7.95 -21.34
CA GLY A 9 -22.41 -8.70 -20.42
C GLY A 9 -21.82 -8.79 -19.02
N ALA A 10 -20.52 -9.06 -18.89
CA ALA A 10 -19.84 -9.13 -17.61
C ALA A 10 -19.78 -7.76 -16.91
N TYR A 11 -19.54 -6.69 -17.66
CA TYR A 11 -19.54 -5.34 -17.10
C TYR A 11 -20.93 -4.90 -16.62
N ALA A 12 -22.01 -5.26 -17.33
CA ALA A 12 -23.38 -5.00 -16.87
C ALA A 12 -23.65 -5.67 -15.51
N LYS A 13 -23.28 -6.95 -15.35
CA LYS A 13 -23.39 -7.65 -14.05
C LYS A 13 -22.58 -6.97 -12.95
N PHE A 14 -21.38 -6.48 -13.27
CA PHE A 14 -20.55 -5.73 -12.34
C PHE A 14 -21.23 -4.41 -11.90
N GLN A 15 -21.85 -3.69 -12.83
CA GLN A 15 -22.62 -2.46 -12.52
C GLN A 15 -23.83 -2.76 -11.63
N ASP A 16 -24.54 -3.86 -11.87
CA ASP A 16 -25.66 -4.28 -11.02
C ASP A 16 -25.20 -4.60 -9.59
N LEU A 17 -24.04 -5.25 -9.42
CA LEU A 17 -23.46 -5.48 -8.10
C LEU A 17 -23.07 -4.18 -7.39
N ILE A 18 -22.50 -3.21 -8.10
CA ILE A 18 -22.20 -1.89 -7.54
C ILE A 18 -23.49 -1.19 -7.07
N ALA A 19 -24.57 -1.28 -7.85
CA ALA A 19 -25.84 -0.64 -7.49
C ALA A 19 -26.51 -1.31 -6.27
N CYS A 20 -26.32 -2.62 -6.09
CA CYS A 20 -26.88 -3.39 -4.99
C CYS A 20 -26.05 -3.33 -3.70
N GLU A 21 -24.73 -3.16 -3.77
CA GLU A 21 -23.88 -3.04 -2.58
C GLU A 21 -23.83 -1.59 -2.08
N THR A 22 -24.39 -1.37 -0.88
CA THR A 22 -24.55 -0.05 -0.26
C THR A 22 -23.28 0.55 0.35
N THR A 23 -22.16 -0.18 0.35
CA THR A 23 -20.89 0.31 0.88
C THR A 23 -19.77 0.11 -0.14
N PRO A 24 -19.43 1.13 -0.94
CA PRO A 24 -18.03 1.29 -1.29
C PRO A 24 -17.20 1.28 0.01
N PRO A 25 -15.92 0.86 0.00
CA PRO A 25 -15.05 1.06 1.15
C PRO A 25 -15.15 2.54 1.55
N PRO A 26 -15.13 2.88 2.85
CA PRO A 26 -15.42 4.23 3.28
C PRO A 26 -14.44 5.20 2.62
N VAL A 27 -14.94 5.92 1.61
CA VAL A 27 -14.38 7.18 1.14
C VAL A 27 -15.39 8.20 1.62
N PRO A 28 -15.11 8.85 2.76
CA PRO A 28 -14.25 10.03 2.67
C PRO A 28 -13.37 10.23 3.92
N PHE A 29 -12.05 10.02 3.81
CA PHE A 29 -11.09 10.68 4.71
C PHE A 29 -10.98 12.20 4.46
N LEU A 30 -11.91 12.80 3.70
CA LEU A 30 -11.89 14.20 3.29
C LEU A 30 -12.28 15.18 4.42
N GLU A 31 -12.70 14.71 5.60
CA GLU A 31 -13.16 15.58 6.70
C GLU A 31 -12.41 15.37 8.01
N GLN A 32 -11.10 15.06 7.99
CA GLN A 32 -10.30 15.45 9.15
C GLN A 32 -9.92 16.92 8.97
N ALA A 33 -10.63 17.79 9.69
CA ALA A 33 -10.32 19.21 9.77
C ALA A 33 -8.82 19.38 10.03
N HIS A 34 -8.12 19.98 9.06
CA HIS A 34 -6.77 20.47 9.30
C HIS A 34 -6.87 21.51 10.41
N ARG A 35 -6.23 21.24 11.55
CA ARG A 35 -6.03 22.24 12.58
C ARG A 35 -4.82 23.04 12.14
N GLU A 36 -5.03 24.32 11.84
CA GLU A 36 -3.95 25.25 11.52
C GLU A 36 -2.90 25.18 12.64
N HIS A 37 -1.64 24.92 12.30
CA HIS A 37 -0.55 25.02 13.25
C HIS A 37 -0.29 26.52 13.47
N PRO A 38 -0.50 27.06 14.68
CA PRO A 38 -0.55 28.51 14.88
C PRO A 38 0.79 29.26 14.61
N HIS A 39 1.87 28.55 14.25
CA HIS A 39 3.24 29.06 14.32
C HIS A 39 4.19 28.66 13.16
N ASP A 40 3.82 27.78 12.21
CA ASP A 40 4.71 27.42 11.08
C ASP A 40 3.96 27.14 9.76
N LEU A 41 3.95 28.13 8.86
CA LEU A 41 3.35 28.04 7.52
C LEU A 41 3.97 26.92 6.64
N ARG A 42 5.24 26.59 6.85
CA ARG A 42 5.90 25.51 6.10
C ARG A 42 5.37 24.16 6.57
N TYR A 43 5.28 23.96 7.88
CA TYR A 43 4.72 22.74 8.45
C TYR A 43 3.30 22.52 7.94
N ASP A 44 2.43 23.54 8.03
CA ASP A 44 1.03 23.44 7.58
C ASP A 44 0.90 23.09 6.11
N TRP A 45 1.70 23.74 5.25
CA TRP A 45 1.69 23.45 3.83
C TRP A 45 2.12 22.01 3.53
N GLN A 46 3.20 21.54 4.17
CA GLN A 46 3.70 20.17 4.02
C GLN A 46 2.66 19.15 4.51
N GLU A 47 2.12 19.35 5.70
CA GLU A 47 1.16 18.45 6.35
C GLU A 47 -0.08 18.28 5.48
N ARG A 48 -0.65 19.39 5.00
CA ARG A 48 -1.86 19.37 4.17
C ARG A 48 -1.65 18.62 2.86
N ASP A 49 -0.52 18.85 2.18
CA ASP A 49 -0.20 18.19 0.92
C ASP A 49 0.07 16.69 1.13
N PHE A 50 0.90 16.35 2.12
CA PHE A 50 1.19 14.97 2.49
C PHE A 50 -0.08 14.20 2.88
N ARG A 51 -0.93 14.77 3.74
CA ARG A 51 -2.19 14.13 4.15
C ARG A 51 -3.07 13.84 2.93
N ARG A 52 -3.24 14.82 2.03
CA ARG A 52 -4.04 14.64 0.81
C ARG A 52 -3.51 13.49 -0.05
N GLU A 53 -2.22 13.45 -0.32
CA GLU A 53 -1.63 12.41 -1.18
C GLU A 53 -1.65 11.01 -0.53
N LEU A 54 -1.49 10.94 0.79
CA LEU A 54 -1.63 9.69 1.54
C LEU A 54 -3.07 9.17 1.50
N ILE A 55 -4.07 10.05 1.68
CA ILE A 55 -5.49 9.72 1.56
C ILE A 55 -5.81 9.23 0.15
N ASN A 56 -5.35 9.95 -0.88
CA ASN A 56 -5.55 9.55 -2.28
C ASN A 56 -4.99 8.15 -2.55
N SER A 57 -3.76 7.89 -2.08
CA SER A 57 -3.09 6.59 -2.22
C SER A 57 -3.86 5.46 -1.52
N PHE A 58 -4.36 5.71 -0.30
CA PHE A 58 -5.14 4.73 0.45
C PHE A 58 -6.50 4.47 -0.20
N ASN A 59 -7.22 5.52 -0.61
CA ASN A 59 -8.54 5.40 -1.23
C ASN A 59 -8.47 4.66 -2.56
N GLU A 60 -7.47 4.95 -3.40
CA GLU A 60 -7.27 4.26 -4.66
C GLU A 60 -7.07 2.75 -4.43
N TYR A 61 -6.23 2.38 -3.46
CA TYR A 61 -6.03 0.99 -3.06
C TYR A 61 -7.34 0.33 -2.59
N ALA A 62 -8.05 0.94 -1.64
CA ALA A 62 -9.27 0.40 -1.08
C ALA A 62 -10.35 0.17 -2.16
N VAL A 63 -10.52 1.14 -3.06
CA VAL A 63 -11.46 1.04 -4.18
C VAL A 63 -11.10 -0.11 -5.10
N TYR A 64 -9.82 -0.29 -5.46
CA TYR A 64 -9.44 -1.43 -6.31
C TYR A 64 -9.64 -2.77 -5.62
N VAL A 65 -9.31 -2.91 -4.33
CA VAL A 65 -9.56 -4.16 -3.58
C VAL A 65 -11.06 -4.50 -3.55
N TRP A 66 -11.91 -3.51 -3.31
CA TRP A 66 -13.36 -3.71 -3.35
C TRP A 66 -13.84 -4.11 -4.75
N ARG A 67 -13.41 -3.40 -5.80
CA ARG A 67 -13.78 -3.72 -7.19
C ARG A 67 -13.32 -5.13 -7.58
N LEU A 68 -12.12 -5.54 -7.18
CA LEU A 68 -11.64 -6.90 -7.42
C LEU A 68 -12.52 -7.95 -6.71
N THR A 69 -12.96 -7.65 -5.49
CA THR A 69 -13.87 -8.53 -4.74
C THR A 69 -15.23 -8.67 -5.43
N LEU A 70 -15.76 -7.59 -6.02
CA LEU A 70 -16.98 -7.67 -6.83
C LEU A 70 -16.76 -8.45 -8.13
N TRP A 71 -15.63 -8.23 -8.80
CA TRP A 71 -15.30 -8.98 -10.01
C TRP A 71 -15.22 -10.47 -9.74
N GLU A 72 -14.69 -10.93 -8.61
CA GLU A 72 -14.74 -12.35 -8.25
C GLU A 72 -16.16 -12.91 -8.11
N LYS A 73 -17.16 -12.08 -7.79
CA LYS A 73 -18.56 -12.51 -7.76
C LYS A 73 -19.07 -12.67 -9.19
N VAL A 74 -18.78 -11.71 -10.07
CA VAL A 74 -19.17 -11.76 -11.49
C VAL A 74 -18.56 -12.96 -12.19
N LEU A 75 -17.27 -13.22 -11.98
CA LEU A 75 -16.50 -14.25 -12.67
C LEU A 75 -16.96 -15.68 -12.35
N ARG A 76 -17.70 -15.91 -11.25
CA ARG A 76 -18.25 -17.24 -10.88
C ARG A 76 -19.28 -17.78 -11.87
N ASP A 77 -19.91 -16.89 -12.63
CA ASP A 77 -20.94 -17.25 -13.61
C ASP A 77 -20.38 -17.63 -14.98
N TYR A 78 -19.05 -17.55 -15.16
CA TYR A 78 -18.38 -17.72 -16.45
C TYR A 78 -17.50 -18.97 -16.45
N GLY A 79 -17.28 -19.55 -17.64
CA GLY A 79 -16.38 -20.69 -17.81
C GLY A 79 -14.90 -20.30 -17.75
N ASP A 80 -14.02 -21.28 -17.58
CA ASP A 80 -12.57 -21.05 -17.40
C ASP A 80 -11.93 -20.18 -18.50
N GLU A 81 -12.27 -20.44 -19.77
CA GLU A 81 -11.75 -19.65 -20.92
C GLU A 81 -12.23 -18.19 -20.87
N GLU A 82 -13.51 -17.97 -20.59
CA GLU A 82 -14.13 -16.65 -20.48
C GLU A 82 -13.57 -15.87 -19.29
N VAL A 83 -13.32 -16.54 -18.16
CA VAL A 83 -12.72 -15.94 -16.96
C VAL A 83 -11.32 -15.43 -17.27
N ILE A 84 -10.50 -16.16 -18.04
CA ILE A 84 -9.16 -15.69 -18.42
C ILE A 84 -9.25 -14.38 -19.22
N GLU A 85 -10.14 -14.32 -20.22
CA GLU A 85 -10.37 -13.11 -21.03
C GLU A 85 -10.83 -11.93 -20.18
N LEU A 86 -11.85 -12.15 -19.34
CA LEU A 86 -12.39 -11.12 -18.45
C LEU A 86 -11.36 -10.66 -17.40
N ARG A 87 -10.49 -11.56 -16.92
CA ARG A 87 -9.42 -11.20 -15.99
C ARG A 87 -8.39 -10.30 -16.63
N MET A 88 -7.99 -10.59 -17.87
CA MET A 88 -7.06 -9.75 -18.62
C MET A 88 -7.63 -8.34 -18.85
N GLU A 89 -8.90 -8.24 -19.21
CA GLU A 89 -9.57 -6.96 -19.48
C GLU A 89 -9.78 -6.13 -18.20
N PHE A 90 -10.34 -6.72 -17.14
CA PHE A 90 -10.90 -5.93 -16.04
C PHE A 90 -10.12 -6.00 -14.72
N THR A 91 -9.38 -7.08 -14.46
CA THR A 91 -8.82 -7.33 -13.11
C THR A 91 -7.31 -7.30 -13.05
N SER A 92 -6.61 -7.59 -14.15
CA SER A 92 -5.15 -7.71 -14.16
C SER A 92 -4.48 -6.43 -13.67
N LEU A 93 -4.73 -5.29 -14.31
CA LEU A 93 -4.08 -4.04 -13.92
C LEU A 93 -4.44 -3.56 -12.49
N PRO A 94 -5.72 -3.56 -12.06
CA PRO A 94 -6.07 -3.25 -10.67
C PRO A 94 -5.40 -4.19 -9.66
N PHE A 95 -5.28 -5.47 -9.98
CA PHE A 95 -4.63 -6.46 -9.13
C PHE A 95 -3.13 -6.19 -9.00
N GLU A 96 -2.43 -5.96 -10.12
CA GLU A 96 -1.00 -5.62 -10.12
C GLU A 96 -0.71 -4.33 -9.35
N TYR A 97 -1.59 -3.32 -9.50
CA TYR A 97 -1.52 -2.11 -8.68
C TYR A 97 -1.59 -2.47 -7.19
N CYS A 98 -2.62 -3.21 -6.77
CA CYS A 98 -2.84 -3.57 -5.37
C CYS A 98 -1.67 -4.36 -4.79
N LEU A 99 -1.06 -5.27 -5.55
CA LEU A 99 0.10 -6.03 -5.08
C LEU A 99 1.33 -5.16 -4.75
N SER A 100 1.47 -4.00 -5.40
CA SER A 100 2.62 -3.10 -5.24
C SER A 100 2.35 -1.88 -4.35
N ALA A 101 1.09 -1.51 -4.15
CA ALA A 101 0.69 -0.29 -3.48
C ALA A 101 1.07 -0.22 -1.99
N PRO A 102 0.96 -1.30 -1.18
CA PRO A 102 1.28 -1.24 0.25
C PRO A 102 2.71 -0.77 0.55
N TYR A 103 3.69 -1.31 -0.18
CA TYR A 103 5.08 -0.86 -0.06
C TYR A 103 5.23 0.63 -0.42
N LYS A 104 4.61 1.09 -1.51
CA LYS A 104 4.68 2.49 -1.95
C LYS A 104 4.05 3.42 -0.91
N PHE A 105 2.88 3.05 -0.40
CA PHE A 105 2.19 3.78 0.66
C PHE A 105 3.04 3.87 1.92
N LYS A 106 3.57 2.75 2.41
CA LYS A 106 4.49 2.69 3.55
C LYS A 106 5.67 3.64 3.38
N SER A 107 6.36 3.59 2.25
CA SER A 107 7.50 4.47 1.97
C SER A 107 7.11 5.95 1.94
N ARG A 108 5.94 6.28 1.39
CA ARG A 108 5.40 7.65 1.40
C ARG A 108 5.10 8.13 2.81
N VAL A 109 4.46 7.32 3.65
CA VAL A 109 4.20 7.67 5.07
C VAL A 109 5.51 7.89 5.81
N ILE A 110 6.51 7.00 5.62
CA ILE A 110 7.85 7.16 6.21
C ILE A 110 8.44 8.51 5.84
N PHE A 111 8.43 8.86 4.55
CA PHE A 111 8.93 10.13 4.07
C PHE A 111 8.19 11.32 4.68
N CYS A 112 6.86 11.35 4.57
CA CYS A 112 6.02 12.45 5.06
C CYS A 112 6.20 12.68 6.56
N ALA A 113 6.13 11.60 7.35
CA ALA A 113 6.29 11.66 8.80
C ALA A 113 7.70 12.13 9.20
N THR A 114 8.75 11.64 8.52
CA THR A 114 10.13 12.06 8.80
C THR A 114 10.31 13.55 8.53
N GLN A 115 9.78 14.05 7.42
CA GLN A 115 9.85 15.47 7.06
C GLN A 115 9.15 16.35 8.11
N LEU A 116 7.94 16.00 8.53
CA LEU A 116 7.22 16.75 9.56
C LEU A 116 7.94 16.71 10.91
N CYS A 117 8.45 15.54 11.31
CA CYS A 117 9.29 15.40 12.50
C CYS A 117 10.54 16.30 12.43
N TYR A 118 11.22 16.37 11.29
CA TYR A 118 12.38 17.24 11.11
C TYR A 118 12.02 18.72 11.20
N THR A 119 10.97 19.15 10.50
CA THR A 119 10.49 20.54 10.55
C THR A 119 10.15 20.94 11.99
N GLN A 120 9.35 20.11 12.69
CA GLN A 120 8.96 20.42 14.07
C GLN A 120 10.13 20.33 15.06
N ALA A 121 11.00 19.33 14.94
CA ALA A 121 12.16 19.18 15.82
C ALA A 121 13.15 20.33 15.68
N LEU A 122 13.30 20.90 14.48
CA LEU A 122 14.11 22.12 14.27
C LEU A 122 13.46 23.34 14.92
N ALA A 123 12.14 23.51 14.78
CA ALA A 123 11.39 24.60 15.41
C ALA A 123 11.50 24.54 16.95
N ASP A 124 11.36 23.33 17.51
CA ASP A 124 11.50 23.05 18.94
C ASP A 124 12.97 22.96 19.41
N LYS A 125 13.96 23.16 18.52
CA LYS A 125 15.40 23.06 18.80
C LYS A 125 15.83 21.73 19.43
N LEU A 126 15.13 20.64 19.11
CA LEU A 126 15.43 19.29 19.58
C LEU A 126 16.60 18.65 18.82
N VAL A 127 16.89 19.14 17.61
CA VAL A 127 17.93 18.63 16.70
C VAL A 127 18.65 19.76 15.99
N LEU A 128 19.82 19.45 15.40
CA LEU A 128 20.56 20.37 14.54
C LEU A 128 20.29 20.06 13.07
N ALA A 129 20.27 21.06 12.21
CA ALA A 129 20.07 20.85 10.76
C ALA A 129 21.13 19.91 10.15
N ALA A 130 22.36 19.93 10.66
CA ALA A 130 23.44 19.05 10.22
C ALA A 130 23.25 17.56 10.58
N SER A 131 22.34 17.22 11.50
CA SER A 131 22.05 15.82 11.85
C SER A 131 20.93 15.18 11.04
N LEU A 132 20.34 15.91 10.09
CA LEU A 132 19.24 15.40 9.26
C LEU A 132 19.77 14.53 8.12
N HIS A 133 19.06 13.44 7.82
CA HIS A 133 19.36 12.61 6.65
C HIS A 133 18.89 13.29 5.35
N PRO A 134 19.63 13.14 4.24
CA PRO A 134 19.14 13.51 2.91
C PRO A 134 17.87 12.74 2.53
N ASP A 135 16.99 13.38 1.75
CA ASP A 135 15.68 12.85 1.36
C ASP A 135 15.77 11.47 0.71
N GLU A 136 16.77 11.23 -0.15
CA GLU A 136 16.95 9.95 -0.86
C GLU A 136 17.38 8.81 0.06
N LYS A 137 17.81 9.13 1.29
CA LYS A 137 18.23 8.18 2.31
C LYS A 137 17.18 7.98 3.40
N ILE A 138 16.03 8.65 3.31
CA ILE A 138 14.97 8.50 4.30
C ILE A 138 14.40 7.08 4.20
N ASP A 139 14.50 6.38 5.32
CA ASP A 139 14.02 5.02 5.53
C ASP A 139 13.31 4.90 6.89
N ILE A 140 12.87 3.69 7.25
CA ILE A 140 12.16 3.48 8.53
C ILE A 140 13.03 3.80 9.76
N ASN A 141 14.35 3.65 9.65
CA ASN A 141 15.28 3.99 10.74
C ASN A 141 15.40 5.51 10.90
N SER A 142 15.37 6.24 9.78
CA SER A 142 15.32 7.70 9.76
C SER A 142 14.05 8.20 10.46
N LEU A 143 12.90 7.59 10.17
CA LEU A 143 11.65 7.88 10.88
C LEU A 143 11.75 7.56 12.38
N GLU A 144 12.27 6.39 12.75
CA GLU A 144 12.41 5.99 14.16
C GLU A 144 13.31 6.95 14.94
N GLY A 145 14.40 7.41 14.32
CA GLY A 145 15.28 8.44 14.88
C GLY A 145 14.63 9.81 14.98
N ALA A 146 13.87 10.22 13.96
CA ALA A 146 13.20 11.52 13.91
C ALA A 146 12.02 11.58 14.90
N ALA A 147 11.19 10.54 14.94
CA ALA A 147 9.93 10.52 15.69
C ALA A 147 10.10 10.20 17.19
N LYS A 148 11.32 9.91 17.66
CA LYS A 148 11.61 9.52 19.06
C LYS A 148 11.19 10.54 20.12
N HIS A 149 10.97 11.79 19.73
CA HIS A 149 10.58 12.89 20.62
C HIS A 149 9.08 12.90 20.95
N TRP A 150 8.28 12.11 20.24
CA TRP A 150 6.83 12.04 20.40
C TRP A 150 6.40 10.63 20.80
N LEU A 151 5.46 10.54 21.75
CA LEU A 151 4.93 9.28 22.27
C LEU A 151 4.23 8.46 21.19
N SER A 152 3.66 9.13 20.18
CA SER A 152 3.01 8.49 19.03
C SER A 152 4.01 7.94 18.01
N GLY A 153 5.28 8.39 18.04
CA GLY A 153 6.32 7.96 17.10
C GLY A 153 6.53 6.45 17.05
N PRO A 154 6.80 5.77 18.19
CA PRO A 154 6.93 4.32 18.22
C PRO A 154 5.68 3.56 17.74
N ARG A 155 4.47 4.13 17.95
CA ARG A 155 3.21 3.52 17.48
C ARG A 155 3.12 3.55 15.95
N LEU A 156 3.47 4.68 15.33
CA LEU A 156 3.54 4.80 13.88
C LEU A 156 4.58 3.84 13.28
N VAL A 157 5.79 3.79 13.84
CA VAL A 157 6.84 2.87 13.38
C VAL A 157 6.36 1.42 13.42
N LYS A 158 5.71 1.01 14.52
CA LYS A 158 5.13 -0.33 14.63
C LYS A 158 4.07 -0.57 13.55
N ALA A 159 3.09 0.32 13.40
CA ALA A 159 2.04 0.18 12.40
C ALA A 159 2.59 0.08 10.97
N LEU A 160 3.64 0.84 10.64
CA LEU A 160 4.32 0.76 9.34
C LEU A 160 5.09 -0.55 9.13
N ARG A 161 5.57 -1.20 10.20
CA ARG A 161 6.22 -2.51 10.09
C ARG A 161 5.23 -3.62 9.72
N ASP A 162 3.97 -3.46 10.10
CA ASP A 162 2.89 -4.39 9.75
C ASP A 162 2.45 -4.25 8.29
N VAL A 163 2.60 -3.06 7.68
CA VAL A 163 2.40 -2.86 6.23
C VAL A 163 3.55 -3.46 5.42
N ASP A 164 3.23 -4.19 4.36
CA ASP A 164 4.15 -4.96 3.53
C ASP A 164 5.04 -5.88 4.39
N ALA A 165 4.43 -6.52 5.39
CA ALA A 165 5.13 -7.45 6.27
C ALA A 165 5.61 -8.70 5.51
N PRO A 166 6.59 -9.45 6.04
CA PRO A 166 7.06 -10.69 5.42
C PRO A 166 5.93 -11.69 5.08
N GLN A 167 4.88 -11.75 5.89
CA GLN A 167 3.71 -12.59 5.68
C GLN A 167 2.93 -12.16 4.42
N TYR A 168 2.66 -10.86 4.27
CA TYR A 168 2.04 -10.30 3.06
C TYR A 168 2.90 -10.59 1.82
N ARG A 169 4.22 -10.36 1.90
CA ARG A 169 5.15 -10.64 0.81
C ARG A 169 5.16 -12.13 0.45
N SER A 170 5.11 -13.03 1.43
CA SER A 170 5.04 -14.46 1.16
C SER A 170 3.73 -14.83 0.46
N ALA A 171 2.60 -14.35 0.98
CA ALA A 171 1.27 -14.65 0.44
C ALA A 171 1.05 -14.10 -0.98
N THR A 172 1.72 -13.00 -1.32
CA THR A 172 1.66 -12.36 -2.65
C THR A 172 2.79 -12.80 -3.58
N GLY A 173 3.54 -13.85 -3.23
CA GLY A 173 4.65 -14.34 -4.05
C GLY A 173 5.78 -13.33 -4.23
N ASN A 174 5.91 -12.37 -3.30
CA ASN A 174 6.84 -11.25 -3.30
C ASN A 174 6.73 -10.43 -4.60
N TYR A 175 5.48 -10.20 -5.04
CA TYR A 175 5.16 -9.66 -6.36
C TYR A 175 5.91 -8.37 -6.65
N ARG A 176 5.86 -7.36 -5.77
CA ARG A 176 6.51 -6.05 -5.99
C ARG A 176 8.01 -6.17 -6.25
N ASN A 177 8.71 -7.04 -5.53
CA ASN A 177 10.15 -7.22 -5.74
C ASN A 177 10.41 -7.97 -7.05
N LYS A 178 9.61 -9.01 -7.34
CA LYS A 178 9.73 -9.75 -8.60
C LYS A 178 9.38 -8.87 -9.80
N SER A 179 8.36 -8.03 -9.75
CA SER A 179 7.98 -7.16 -10.86
C SER A 179 9.04 -6.13 -11.24
N GLN A 180 9.97 -5.83 -10.34
CA GLN A 180 11.10 -4.92 -10.60
C GLN A 180 12.38 -5.62 -11.06
N HIS A 181 12.59 -6.88 -10.67
CA HIS A 181 13.87 -7.56 -10.86
C HIS A 181 13.79 -8.90 -11.60
N ARG A 182 12.58 -9.41 -11.82
CA ARG A 182 12.27 -10.76 -12.35
C ARG A 182 10.91 -10.74 -13.09
N HIS A 183 10.36 -11.93 -13.34
CA HIS A 183 8.97 -12.09 -13.78
C HIS A 183 8.11 -12.52 -12.58
N PRO A 184 7.06 -11.76 -12.23
CA PRO A 184 6.15 -12.14 -11.16
C PRO A 184 5.12 -13.19 -11.62
N GLN A 185 4.46 -13.82 -10.66
CA GLN A 185 3.31 -14.69 -10.91
C GLN A 185 2.10 -13.84 -11.35
N ARG A 186 1.33 -14.34 -12.32
CA ARG A 186 0.08 -13.71 -12.77
C ARG A 186 -1.11 -14.19 -11.92
N LEU A 187 -2.23 -13.49 -12.03
CA LEU A 187 -3.48 -13.83 -11.36
C LEU A 187 -4.21 -14.96 -12.11
N ASP A 188 -4.42 -16.10 -11.45
CA ASP A 188 -5.21 -17.26 -11.92
C ASP A 188 -4.81 -17.90 -13.26
N HIS A 189 -3.78 -17.42 -13.97
CA HIS A 189 -3.40 -17.99 -15.26
C HIS A 189 -1.90 -18.05 -15.50
N GLY A 190 -1.50 -19.06 -16.27
CA GLY A 190 -0.12 -19.26 -16.71
C GLY A 190 0.82 -19.79 -15.62
N LEU A 191 1.94 -20.35 -16.06
CA LEU A 191 3.04 -20.75 -15.18
C LEU A 191 4.16 -19.73 -15.30
N THR A 192 4.78 -19.37 -14.18
CA THR A 192 5.96 -18.50 -14.17
C THR A 192 7.20 -19.34 -13.99
N ALA A 193 7.98 -19.48 -15.07
CA ALA A 193 9.29 -20.11 -15.00
C ALA A 193 10.32 -19.15 -14.40
N SER A 194 11.27 -19.69 -13.63
CA SER A 194 12.36 -18.94 -13.03
C SER A 194 13.62 -19.79 -12.94
N ALA A 195 14.78 -19.15 -13.02
CA ALA A 195 16.07 -19.76 -12.73
C ALA A 195 16.60 -19.18 -11.42
N VAL A 196 16.86 -20.04 -10.44
CA VAL A 196 17.40 -19.65 -9.13
C VAL A 196 18.81 -20.18 -9.01
N ARG A 197 19.73 -19.28 -8.64
CA ARG A 197 21.10 -19.65 -8.32
C ARG A 197 21.15 -20.19 -6.89
N THR A 198 21.74 -21.36 -6.71
CA THR A 198 22.00 -21.96 -5.40
C THR A 198 23.51 -22.16 -5.24
N PHE A 199 24.01 -21.95 -4.03
CA PHE A 199 25.42 -22.11 -3.70
C PHE A 199 25.61 -23.37 -2.87
N SER A 200 26.51 -24.24 -3.30
CA SER A 200 26.88 -25.41 -2.50
C SER A 200 27.77 -24.99 -1.33
N PRO A 201 27.90 -25.83 -0.28
CA PRO A 201 28.85 -25.61 0.79
C PRO A 201 30.31 -25.49 0.32
N THR A 202 30.64 -26.05 -0.86
CA THR A 202 31.97 -26.00 -1.47
C THR A 202 32.20 -24.77 -2.36
N GLY A 203 31.23 -23.85 -2.42
CA GLY A 203 31.32 -22.62 -3.21
C GLY A 203 30.99 -22.78 -4.70
N SER A 204 30.61 -23.98 -5.15
CA SER A 204 30.14 -24.17 -6.53
C SER A 204 28.77 -23.55 -6.74
N VAL A 205 28.57 -23.01 -7.94
CA VAL A 205 27.33 -22.34 -8.36
C VAL A 205 26.48 -23.33 -9.15
N ASN A 206 25.27 -23.61 -8.66
CA ASN A 206 24.28 -24.41 -9.37
C ASN A 206 23.08 -23.54 -9.77
N TYR A 207 22.38 -23.95 -10.83
CA TYR A 207 21.13 -23.33 -11.24
C TYR A 207 19.99 -24.34 -11.11
N VAL A 208 18.93 -23.93 -10.44
CA VAL A 208 17.69 -24.69 -10.33
C VAL A 208 16.64 -23.98 -11.18
N LEU A 209 16.07 -24.70 -12.13
CA LEU A 209 14.92 -24.23 -12.89
C LEU A 209 13.66 -24.59 -12.11
N CYS A 210 12.88 -23.57 -11.75
CA CYS A 210 11.66 -23.71 -10.98
C CYS A 210 10.49 -23.16 -11.78
N GLN A 211 9.31 -23.74 -11.57
CA GLN A 211 8.04 -23.18 -12.03
C GLN A 211 7.18 -22.83 -10.82
N SER A 212 6.42 -21.75 -10.92
CA SER A 212 5.44 -21.35 -9.91
C SER A 212 4.05 -21.28 -10.55
N ALA A 213 3.07 -21.82 -9.84
CA ALA A 213 1.65 -21.67 -10.16
C ALA A 213 1.25 -20.18 -10.14
N PRO A 214 0.16 -19.78 -10.81
CA PRO A 214 -0.35 -18.42 -10.70
C PRO A 214 -0.80 -18.13 -9.26
N LEU A 215 -0.86 -16.84 -8.92
CA LEU A 215 -1.49 -16.40 -7.68
C LEU A 215 -2.98 -16.63 -7.77
N ALA A 216 -3.55 -17.34 -6.79
CA ALA A 216 -4.98 -17.61 -6.75
C ALA A 216 -5.75 -16.39 -6.21
N ALA A 217 -6.69 -15.83 -7.00
CA ALA A 217 -7.46 -14.65 -6.62
C ALA A 217 -8.19 -14.84 -5.27
N ARG A 218 -8.80 -16.02 -5.10
CA ARG A 218 -9.49 -16.43 -3.87
C ARG A 218 -8.60 -16.43 -2.62
N GLU A 219 -7.29 -16.61 -2.78
CA GLU A 219 -6.32 -16.66 -1.68
C GLU A 219 -5.72 -15.26 -1.43
N VAL A 220 -5.47 -14.50 -2.50
CA VAL A 220 -4.81 -13.19 -2.40
C VAL A 220 -5.76 -12.06 -2.05
N LEU A 221 -7.03 -12.10 -2.45
CA LEU A 221 -7.96 -10.99 -2.17
C LEU A 221 -8.24 -10.80 -0.67
N PRO A 222 -8.44 -11.84 0.16
CA PRO A 222 -8.52 -11.66 1.61
C PRO A 222 -7.25 -11.04 2.22
N VAL A 223 -6.08 -11.36 1.65
CA VAL A 223 -4.79 -10.79 2.06
C VAL A 223 -4.74 -9.29 1.73
N LEU A 224 -5.19 -8.90 0.53
CA LEU A 224 -5.28 -7.48 0.13
C LEU A 224 -6.27 -6.70 1.01
N ALA A 225 -7.41 -7.31 1.36
CA ALA A 225 -8.37 -6.67 2.28
C ALA A 225 -7.76 -6.44 3.66
N THR A 226 -7.05 -7.44 4.20
CA THR A 226 -6.33 -7.31 5.49
C THR A 226 -5.25 -6.23 5.43
N GLU A 227 -4.54 -6.13 4.31
CA GLU A 227 -3.51 -5.13 4.11
C GLU A 227 -4.07 -3.70 4.09
N ALA A 228 -5.31 -3.52 3.61
CA ALA A 228 -6.02 -2.24 3.71
C ALA A 228 -6.19 -1.81 5.18
N ASP A 229 -6.49 -2.72 6.10
CA ASP A 229 -6.61 -2.42 7.53
C ASP A 229 -5.28 -2.00 8.15
N PHE A 230 -4.17 -2.62 7.75
CA PHE A 230 -2.83 -2.19 8.18
C PHE A 230 -2.48 -0.79 7.64
N MET A 231 -2.76 -0.52 6.36
CA MET A 231 -2.55 0.80 5.76
C MET A 231 -3.37 1.88 6.47
N LYS A 232 -4.64 1.59 6.78
CA LYS A 232 -5.51 2.47 7.57
C LYS A 232 -4.94 2.73 8.97
N THR A 233 -4.49 1.69 9.65
CA THR A 233 -3.89 1.80 11.00
C THR A 233 -2.61 2.66 10.98
N ALA A 234 -1.77 2.50 9.96
CA ALA A 234 -0.58 3.32 9.76
C ALA A 234 -0.95 4.79 9.49
N PHE A 235 -1.97 5.05 8.66
CA PHE A 235 -2.46 6.41 8.41
C PHE A 235 -2.98 7.09 9.68
N LEU A 236 -3.82 6.40 10.46
CA LEU A 236 -4.34 6.94 11.72
C LEU A 236 -3.22 7.20 12.74
N SER A 237 -2.21 6.34 12.78
CA SER A 237 -1.02 6.55 13.63
C SER A 237 -0.20 7.76 13.19
N TYR A 238 -0.15 8.04 11.88
CA TYR A 238 0.43 9.26 11.32
C TYR A 238 -0.35 10.50 11.76
N CYS A 239 -1.69 10.47 11.67
CA CYS A 239 -2.55 11.56 12.13
C CYS A 239 -2.34 11.86 13.62
N HIS A 240 -2.27 10.84 14.48
CA HIS A 240 -1.99 11.04 15.90
C HIS A 240 -0.62 11.68 16.17
N LEU A 241 0.41 11.33 15.39
CA LEU A 241 1.72 11.96 15.49
C LEU A 241 1.66 13.46 15.13
N VAL A 242 0.94 13.80 14.06
CA VAL A 242 0.73 15.19 13.64
C VAL A 242 -0.08 15.98 14.70
N GLU A 243 -1.11 15.37 15.27
CA GLU A 243 -1.90 15.96 16.36
C GLU A 243 -1.03 16.23 17.60
N GLU A 244 -0.11 15.32 17.93
CA GLU A 244 0.83 15.50 19.04
C GLU A 244 1.84 16.63 18.77
N GLN A 245 2.32 16.75 17.53
CA GLN A 245 3.24 17.82 17.09
C GLN A 245 2.60 19.21 17.14
N THR A 246 1.33 19.29 16.73
CA THR A 246 0.55 20.54 16.62
C THR A 246 -0.17 20.93 17.91
N ALA A 247 -0.17 20.07 18.92
CA ALA A 247 -0.79 20.37 20.21
C ALA A 247 -0.12 21.60 20.85
N ILE A 248 -0.94 22.58 21.24
CA ILE A 248 -0.47 23.78 21.94
C ILE A 248 0.24 23.34 23.22
N LYS A 249 1.56 23.55 23.28
CA LYS A 249 2.31 23.44 24.52
C LYS A 249 1.96 24.66 25.37
N ASN A 250 1.03 24.49 26.32
CA ASN A 250 0.83 25.50 27.35
C ASN A 250 2.11 25.53 28.20
N GLU A 251 2.93 26.56 28.00
CA GLU A 251 4.07 26.84 28.86
C GLU A 251 3.57 27.08 30.30
N THR A 252 3.89 26.16 31.21
CA THR A 252 3.92 26.41 32.67
C THR A 252 5.28 26.92 33.08
#